data_AF-A0A850QKC7-F1
#
_entry.id   AF-A0A850QKC7-F1
#
_cell.length_a   1.000
_cell.length_b   1.000
_cell.length_c   1.000
_cell.angle_alpha   90.00
_cell.angle_beta   90.00
_cell.angle_gamma   90.00
#
_symmetry.space_group_name_H-M   'P 1'
#
loop_
_entity.id
_entity.type
_entity.pdbx_description
1 polymer ?
#
loop_
_entity_poly.entity_id
_entity_poly.type
_entity_poly.pdbx_seq_one_letter_code
_entity_poly.pdbx_strand_id
1 'polypeptide(L)'
;MKMVDITAPVATVIASLVGIVVAGLTAVTTYATTKRREQEAEIRKEKLEHYKDFMASLSGVISGEGTPEGQQEFARACNKLNLVAPHAVIVALQSFQQEIKMTNSSPSKTRHDELMSCLIHAMRDDLGLRNKGESDSLVFGLWASGVPTAERREQ
;
A
#
# COMPACT_ATOMS: atom_id res chain seq x y z
N MET A 1 -54.46 -38.29 -37.82
CA MET A 1 -54.44 -37.15 -36.88
C MET A 1 -53.00 -37.04 -36.36
N LYS A 2 -52.19 -36.10 -36.88
CA LYS A 2 -50.81 -35.93 -36.40
C LYS A 2 -50.89 -35.25 -35.02
N MET A 3 -50.48 -35.96 -33.96
CA MET A 3 -50.26 -35.34 -32.66
C MET A 3 -49.20 -34.26 -32.83
N VAL A 4 -49.56 -33.02 -32.53
CA VAL A 4 -48.61 -31.91 -32.48
C VAL A 4 -47.68 -32.17 -31.31
N ASP A 5 -46.38 -32.22 -31.58
CA ASP A 5 -45.35 -32.43 -30.57
C ASP A 5 -45.07 -31.11 -29.84
N ILE A 6 -45.80 -30.86 -28.75
CA ILE A 6 -45.78 -29.61 -27.96
C ILE A 6 -44.49 -29.49 -27.13
N THR A 7 -43.68 -30.55 -27.08
CA THR A 7 -42.46 -30.64 -26.27
C THR A 7 -41.36 -29.66 -26.74
N ALA A 8 -41.22 -29.47 -28.05
CA ALA A 8 -40.22 -28.59 -28.65
C ALA A 8 -40.42 -27.08 -28.33
N PRO A 9 -41.62 -26.49 -28.49
CA PRO A 9 -41.81 -25.07 -28.14
C PRO A 9 -41.68 -24.80 -26.64
N VAL A 10 -42.10 -25.73 -25.77
CA VAL A 10 -41.95 -25.59 -24.31
C VAL A 10 -40.48 -25.60 -23.90
N ALA A 11 -39.66 -26.48 -24.48
CA ALA A 11 -38.22 -26.51 -24.23
C ALA A 11 -37.53 -25.20 -24.65
N THR A 12 -37.92 -24.61 -25.79
CA THR A 12 -37.38 -23.31 -26.26
C THR A 12 -37.74 -22.17 -25.32
N VAL A 13 -38.95 -22.14 -24.76
CA VAL A 13 -39.38 -21.12 -23.79
C VAL A 13 -38.62 -21.26 -22.47
N ILE A 14 -38.41 -22.48 -21.98
CA ILE A 14 -37.62 -22.71 -20.76
C ILE A 14 -36.17 -22.29 -21.00
N ALA A 15 -35.58 -22.67 -22.14
CA ALA A 15 -34.20 -22.30 -22.48
C ALA A 15 -34.00 -20.78 -22.59
N SER A 16 -34.96 -20.05 -23.16
CA SER A 16 -34.88 -18.59 -23.26
C SER A 16 -34.99 -17.91 -21.90
N LEU A 17 -35.88 -18.39 -21.01
CA LEU A 17 -36.00 -17.90 -19.64
C LEU A 17 -34.72 -18.14 -18.84
N VAL A 18 -34.12 -19.34 -18.93
CA VAL A 18 -32.83 -19.64 -18.30
C VAL A 18 -31.73 -18.73 -18.86
N GLY A 19 -31.70 -18.50 -20.18
CA GLY A 19 -30.74 -17.59 -20.81
C GLY A 19 -30.83 -16.17 -20.26
N ILE A 20 -32.05 -15.65 -20.08
CA ILE A 20 -32.28 -14.30 -19.50
C ILE A 20 -31.77 -14.25 -18.05
N VAL A 21 -32.08 -15.27 -17.24
CA VAL A 21 -31.65 -15.34 -15.83
C VAL A 21 -30.12 -15.41 -15.72
N VAL A 22 -29.49 -16.27 -16.52
CA VAL A 22 -28.02 -16.45 -16.52
C VAL A 22 -27.32 -15.18 -17.01
N ALA A 23 -27.82 -14.54 -18.07
CA ALA A 23 -27.27 -13.29 -18.58
C ALA A 23 -27.40 -12.15 -17.56
N GLY A 24 -28.58 -12.04 -16.91
CA GLY A 24 -28.82 -11.07 -15.85
C GLY A 24 -27.87 -11.25 -14.66
N LEU A 25 -27.72 -12.50 -14.18
CA LEU A 25 -26.83 -12.80 -13.07
C LEU A 25 -25.37 -12.49 -13.41
N THR A 26 -24.93 -12.88 -14.60
CA THR A 26 -23.56 -12.64 -15.07
C THR A 26 -23.25 -11.15 -15.18
N ALA A 27 -24.21 -10.34 -15.68
CA ALA A 27 -24.05 -8.90 -15.76
C ALA A 27 -23.92 -8.26 -14.37
N VAL A 28 -24.76 -8.65 -13.41
CA VAL A 28 -24.71 -8.15 -12.03
C VAL A 28 -23.40 -8.52 -11.35
N THR A 29 -22.96 -9.77 -11.46
CA THR A 29 -21.68 -10.20 -10.87
C THR A 29 -20.50 -9.47 -11.49
N THR A 30 -20.51 -9.31 -12.81
CA THR A 30 -19.45 -8.61 -13.53
C THR A 30 -19.37 -7.16 -13.07
N TYR A 31 -20.50 -6.43 -13.11
CA TYR A 31 -20.55 -5.05 -12.66
C TYR A 31 -20.09 -4.88 -11.20
N ALA A 32 -20.56 -5.74 -10.29
CA ALA A 32 -20.15 -5.69 -8.89
C ALA A 32 -18.64 -5.94 -8.71
N THR A 33 -18.07 -6.92 -9.43
CA THR A 33 -16.63 -7.19 -9.37
C THR A 33 -15.79 -6.07 -9.98
N THR A 34 -16.23 -5.48 -11.08
CA THR A 34 -15.56 -4.33 -11.71
C THR A 34 -15.54 -3.14 -10.77
N LYS A 35 -16.70 -2.79 -10.18
CA LYS A 35 -16.81 -1.67 -9.25
C LYS A 35 -15.94 -1.85 -7.99
N ARG A 36 -15.86 -3.08 -7.46
CA ARG A 36 -14.95 -3.39 -6.34
C ARG A 36 -13.49 -3.18 -6.72
N ARG A 37 -13.08 -3.63 -7.90
CA ARG A 37 -11.71 -3.45 -8.40
C ARG A 37 -11.36 -1.97 -8.62
N GLU A 38 -12.29 -1.17 -9.10
CA GLU A 38 -12.11 0.28 -9.24
C GLU A 38 -11.85 0.94 -7.87
N GLN A 39 -12.68 0.63 -6.88
CA GLN A 39 -12.51 1.14 -5.51
C GLN A 39 -11.18 0.69 -4.88
N GLU A 40 -10.83 -0.59 -5.02
CA GLU A 40 -9.54 -1.10 -4.54
C GLU A 40 -8.35 -0.41 -5.22
N ALA A 41 -8.47 -0.08 -6.52
CA ALA A 41 -7.43 0.62 -7.25
C ALA A 41 -7.29 2.09 -6.78
N GLU A 42 -8.40 2.78 -6.52
CA GLU A 42 -8.41 4.13 -5.97
C GLU A 42 -7.76 4.18 -4.57
N ILE A 43 -8.17 3.27 -3.67
CA ILE A 43 -7.60 3.17 -2.32
C ILE A 43 -6.11 2.85 -2.38
N ARG A 44 -5.68 1.94 -3.27
CA ARG A 44 -4.26 1.62 -3.45
C ARG A 44 -3.47 2.83 -3.95
N LYS A 45 -4.05 3.65 -4.82
CA LYS A 45 -3.43 4.88 -5.33
C LYS A 45 -3.26 5.91 -4.20
N GLU A 46 -4.31 6.15 -3.43
CA GLU A 46 -4.27 7.09 -2.29
C GLU A 46 -3.24 6.67 -1.24
N LYS A 47 -3.20 5.39 -0.88
CA LYS A 47 -2.16 4.82 0.00
C LYS A 47 -0.75 5.03 -0.55
N LEU A 48 -0.55 4.81 -1.85
CA LEU A 48 0.74 5.03 -2.50
C LEU A 48 1.17 6.51 -2.43
N GLU A 49 0.24 7.45 -2.56
CA GLU A 49 0.52 8.87 -2.38
C GLU A 49 0.99 9.18 -0.96
N HIS A 50 0.30 8.66 0.06
CA HIS A 50 0.73 8.81 1.45
C HIS A 50 2.07 8.16 1.77
N TYR A 51 2.36 6.99 1.20
CA TYR A 51 3.67 6.34 1.36
C TYR A 51 4.79 7.14 0.66
N LYS A 52 4.53 7.73 -0.51
CA LYS A 52 5.50 8.62 -1.19
C LYS A 52 5.78 9.88 -0.37
N ASP A 53 4.74 10.53 0.14
CA ASP A 53 4.86 11.70 1.03
C ASP A 53 5.74 11.36 2.25
N PHE A 54 5.48 10.20 2.88
CA PHE A 54 6.30 9.72 3.99
C PHE A 54 7.76 9.53 3.59
N MET A 55 8.04 8.81 2.51
CA MET A 55 9.42 8.56 2.07
C MET A 55 10.16 9.86 1.70
N ALA A 56 9.47 10.82 1.10
CA ALA A 56 10.04 12.15 0.82
C ALA A 56 10.39 12.89 2.11
N SER A 57 9.47 12.93 3.08
CA SER A 57 9.72 13.57 4.39
C SER A 57 10.86 12.90 5.18
N LEU A 58 10.96 11.57 5.11
CA LEU A 58 12.00 10.79 5.77
C LEU A 58 13.39 11.06 5.17
N SER A 59 13.47 11.22 3.84
CA SER A 59 14.72 11.60 3.17
C SER A 59 15.26 12.95 3.63
N GLY A 60 14.38 13.92 3.91
CA GLY A 60 14.76 15.23 4.46
C GLY A 60 15.35 15.12 5.87
N VAL A 61 14.80 14.23 6.71
CA VAL A 61 15.31 14.03 8.08
C VAL A 61 16.65 13.28 8.10
N ILE A 62 16.85 12.28 7.24
CA ILE A 62 18.05 11.43 7.26
C ILE A 62 19.27 12.06 6.58
N SER A 63 19.08 12.97 5.62
CA SER A 63 20.19 13.56 4.84
C SER A 63 21.02 14.62 5.60
N GLY A 64 20.88 14.71 6.93
CA GLY A 64 21.55 15.75 7.72
C GLY A 64 20.96 17.15 7.54
N GLU A 65 19.86 17.26 6.79
CA GLU A 65 19.02 18.45 6.66
C GLU A 65 17.95 18.46 7.77
N GLY A 66 18.38 18.23 9.02
CA GLY A 66 17.53 18.17 10.20
C GLY A 66 16.94 19.52 10.59
N THR A 67 16.25 20.18 9.65
CA THR A 67 15.55 21.43 9.89
C THR A 67 14.30 21.17 10.73
N PRO A 68 13.88 22.12 11.58
CA PRO A 68 12.61 22.04 12.31
C PRO A 68 11.42 21.79 11.37
N GLU A 69 11.45 22.36 10.17
CA GLU A 69 10.44 22.19 9.13
C GLU A 69 10.41 20.74 8.62
N GLY A 70 11.57 20.13 8.35
CA GLY A 70 11.65 18.73 7.91
C GLY A 70 11.14 17.75 8.97
N GLN A 71 11.46 18.01 10.25
CA GLN A 71 10.94 17.25 11.39
C GLN A 71 9.41 17.38 11.50
N GLN A 72 8.86 18.58 11.28
CA GLN A 72 7.43 18.82 11.31
C GLN A 72 6.71 18.09 10.18
N GLU A 73 7.24 18.15 8.96
CA GLU A 73 6.69 17.43 7.80
C GLU A 73 6.73 15.92 8.00
N PHE A 74 7.83 15.39 8.54
CA PHE A 74 7.93 13.98 8.90
C PHE A 74 6.87 13.56 9.94
N ALA A 75 6.67 14.38 10.98
CA ALA A 75 5.64 14.12 11.99
C ALA A 75 4.21 14.15 11.37
N ARG A 76 3.94 15.10 10.46
CA ARG A 76 2.67 15.16 9.72
C ARG A 76 2.46 13.91 8.86
N ALA A 77 3.49 13.48 8.13
CA ALA A 77 3.42 12.28 7.30
C ALA A 77 3.16 11.02 8.15
N CYS A 78 3.85 10.86 9.28
CA CYS A 78 3.60 9.77 10.24
C CYS A 78 2.15 9.77 10.74
N ASN A 79 1.59 10.94 11.07
CA ASN A 79 0.20 11.03 11.52
C ASN A 79 -0.80 10.67 10.42
N LYS A 80 -0.55 11.05 9.16
CA LYS A 80 -1.36 10.62 8.02
C LYS A 80 -1.33 9.10 7.88
N LEU A 81 -0.16 8.46 7.99
CA LEU A 81 -0.04 7.01 7.92
C LEU A 81 -0.83 6.28 9.00
N ASN A 82 -0.86 6.80 10.23
CA ASN A 82 -1.66 6.20 11.31
C ASN A 82 -3.16 6.12 10.99
N LEU A 83 -3.68 6.98 10.10
CA LEU A 83 -5.09 6.97 9.71
C LEU A 83 -5.40 5.96 8.60
N VAL A 84 -4.49 5.79 7.64
CA VAL A 84 -4.77 5.07 6.37
C VAL A 84 -4.07 3.72 6.25
N ALA A 85 -2.98 3.52 6.98
CA ALA A 85 -2.14 2.34 6.85
C ALA A 85 -2.73 1.14 7.63
N PRO A 86 -2.52 -0.09 7.16
CA PRO A 86 -2.94 -1.28 7.89
C PRO A 86 -2.12 -1.47 9.17
N HIS A 87 -2.64 -2.28 10.08
CA HIS A 87 -2.01 -2.57 11.38
C HIS A 87 -0.52 -2.96 11.29
N ALA A 88 -0.16 -3.81 10.32
CA ALA A 88 1.23 -4.26 10.15
C ALA A 88 2.20 -3.09 9.85
N VAL A 89 1.78 -2.12 9.03
CA VAL A 89 2.56 -0.93 8.71
C VAL A 89 2.66 -0.02 9.94
N ILE A 90 1.57 0.14 10.70
CA ILE A 90 1.57 0.96 11.93
C ILE A 90 2.56 0.40 12.97
N VAL A 91 2.58 -0.92 13.18
CA VAL A 91 3.50 -1.58 14.12
C VAL A 91 4.96 -1.37 13.69
N ALA A 92 5.25 -1.53 12.40
CA ALA A 92 6.59 -1.30 11.87
C ALA A 92 7.00 0.17 11.99
N LEU A 93 6.08 1.11 11.72
CA LEU A 93 6.31 2.55 11.83
C LEU A 93 6.62 2.95 13.28
N GLN A 94 5.82 2.47 14.24
CA GLN A 94 6.04 2.74 15.65
C GLN A 94 7.38 2.18 16.13
N SER A 95 7.74 0.97 15.69
CA SER A 95 9.02 0.35 16.03
C SER A 95 10.20 1.18 15.51
N PHE A 96 10.10 1.65 14.27
CA PHE A 96 11.09 2.56 13.68
C PHE A 96 11.17 3.90 14.43
N GLN A 97 10.03 4.51 14.76
CA GLN A 97 9.97 5.74 15.55
C GLN A 97 10.62 5.60 16.94
N GLN A 98 10.47 4.45 17.60
CA GLN A 98 11.13 4.18 18.87
C GLN A 98 12.66 4.12 18.77
N GLU A 99 13.18 3.73 17.61
CA GLU A 99 14.62 3.69 17.36
C GLU A 99 15.18 5.09 17.10
N ILE A 100 14.49 5.91 16.31
CA ILE A 100 14.98 7.24 15.88
C ILE A 100 14.65 8.38 16.85
N LYS A 101 13.82 8.15 17.88
CA LYS A 101 13.46 9.19 18.85
C LYS A 101 14.70 9.70 19.60
N MET A 102 14.72 11.00 19.89
CA MET A 102 15.81 11.65 20.63
C MET A 102 16.04 11.08 22.04
N THR A 103 15.02 10.47 22.64
CA THR A 103 15.12 9.85 23.97
C THR A 103 15.72 8.45 23.95
N ASN A 104 16.02 7.89 22.77
CA ASN A 104 16.75 6.63 22.67
C ASN A 104 18.24 6.90 22.93
N SER A 105 18.73 6.46 24.08
CA SER A 105 20.13 6.64 24.49
C SER A 105 21.12 5.70 23.80
N SER A 106 20.63 4.70 23.06
CA SER A 106 21.46 3.70 22.39
C SER A 106 20.96 3.37 20.97
N PRO A 107 20.90 4.36 20.06
CA PRO A 107 20.52 4.10 18.68
C PRO A 107 21.58 3.24 17.99
N SER A 108 21.15 2.24 17.22
CA SER A 108 22.03 1.39 16.43
C SER A 108 21.73 1.56 14.94
N LYS A 109 22.77 1.82 14.15
CA LYS A 109 22.64 1.94 12.69
C LYS A 109 22.10 0.64 12.07
N THR A 110 22.58 -0.51 12.54
CA THR A 110 22.09 -1.82 12.06
C THR A 110 20.60 -1.99 12.35
N ARG A 111 20.18 -1.66 13.57
CA ARG A 111 18.77 -1.75 13.98
C ARG A 111 17.89 -0.74 13.25
N HIS A 112 18.39 0.45 13.00
CA HIS A 112 17.74 1.45 12.15
C HIS A 112 17.45 0.89 10.76
N ASP A 113 18.46 0.34 10.09
CA ASP A 113 18.34 -0.18 8.72
C ASP A 113 17.43 -1.42 8.66
N GLU A 114 17.48 -2.29 9.67
CA GLU A 114 16.56 -3.42 9.83
C GLU A 114 15.11 -2.96 9.97
N LEU A 115 14.84 -2.04 10.90
CA LEU A 115 13.48 -1.52 11.16
C LEU A 115 12.94 -0.73 9.96
N MET A 116 13.79 0.04 9.27
CA MET A 116 13.42 0.73 8.05
C MET A 116 13.08 -0.27 6.94
N SER A 117 13.84 -1.35 6.81
CA SER A 117 13.55 -2.43 5.86
C SER A 117 12.22 -3.11 6.17
N CYS A 118 11.96 -3.43 7.45
CA CYS A 118 10.68 -4.00 7.88
C CYS A 118 9.49 -3.07 7.56
N LEU A 119 9.65 -1.76 7.76
CA LEU A 119 8.62 -0.78 7.42
C LEU A 119 8.34 -0.73 5.92
N ILE A 120 9.39 -0.69 5.08
CA ILE A 120 9.24 -0.66 3.63
C ILE A 120 8.61 -1.97 3.12
N HIS A 121 8.98 -3.12 3.68
CA HIS A 121 8.33 -4.40 3.36
C HIS A 121 6.84 -4.38 3.71
N ALA A 122 6.47 -3.92 4.90
CA ALA A 122 5.06 -3.82 5.30
C ALA A 122 4.25 -2.91 4.35
N MET A 123 4.83 -1.80 3.89
CA MET A 123 4.18 -0.91 2.91
C MET A 123 4.04 -1.57 1.54
N ARG A 124 5.06 -2.29 1.08
CA ARG A 124 5.02 -3.04 -0.19
C ARG A 124 3.98 -4.15 -0.15
N ASP A 125 3.85 -4.83 0.98
CA ASP A 125 2.84 -5.87 1.21
C ASP A 125 1.43 -5.30 1.15
N ASP A 126 1.19 -4.15 1.80
CA ASP A 126 -0.10 -3.44 1.74
C ASP A 126 -0.47 -3.01 0.31
N LEU A 127 0.51 -2.62 -0.50
CA LEU A 127 0.31 -2.28 -1.91
C LEU A 127 0.14 -3.51 -2.82
N GLY A 128 0.37 -4.72 -2.31
CA GLY A 128 0.34 -5.96 -3.10
C GLY A 128 1.53 -6.10 -4.05
N LEU A 129 2.68 -5.48 -3.72
CA LEU A 129 3.89 -5.49 -4.54
C LEU A 129 4.85 -6.64 -4.23
N ARG A 130 4.61 -7.39 -3.14
CA ARG A 130 5.44 -8.52 -2.76
C ARG A 130 5.20 -9.70 -3.68
N ASN A 131 6.25 -10.14 -4.35
CA ASN A 131 6.19 -11.31 -5.21
C ASN A 131 6.32 -12.58 -4.38
N LYS A 132 5.61 -13.65 -4.77
CA LYS A 132 5.72 -14.96 -4.14
C LYS A 132 7.13 -15.51 -4.37
N GLY A 133 7.95 -15.52 -3.31
CA GLY A 133 9.36 -15.94 -3.36
C GLY A 133 10.38 -14.81 -3.16
N GLU A 134 9.93 -13.57 -2.97
CA GLU A 134 10.79 -12.47 -2.52
C GLU A 134 11.25 -12.76 -1.08
N SER A 135 12.57 -12.82 -0.88
CA SER A 135 13.18 -13.09 0.42
C SER A 135 13.05 -11.86 1.31
N ASP A 136 12.63 -12.06 2.56
CA ASP A 136 12.63 -11.03 3.61
C ASP A 136 14.04 -10.52 3.94
N SER A 137 15.08 -11.09 3.34
CA SER A 137 16.47 -10.65 3.44
C SER A 137 16.79 -9.37 2.65
N LEU A 138 15.84 -8.81 1.89
CA LEU A 138 16.09 -7.59 1.13
C LEU A 138 16.18 -6.40 2.09
N VAL A 139 17.37 -5.85 2.22
CA VAL A 139 17.65 -4.66 3.05
C VAL A 139 17.45 -3.42 2.20
N PHE A 140 16.62 -2.51 2.69
CA PHE A 140 16.40 -1.21 2.07
C PHE A 140 17.20 -0.14 2.81
N GLY A 141 17.95 0.65 2.05
CA GLY A 141 18.65 1.84 2.52
C GLY A 141 18.12 3.07 1.80
N LEU A 142 18.00 4.20 2.51
CA LEU A 142 17.78 5.48 1.87
C LEU A 142 19.10 5.98 1.26
N TRP A 143 19.02 6.45 0.02
CA TRP A 143 20.19 6.96 -0.68
C TRP A 143 20.31 8.46 -0.42
N ALA A 144 21.39 8.86 0.26
CA ALA A 144 21.74 10.27 0.41
C ALA A 144 22.65 10.69 -0.76
N SER A 145 22.45 11.89 -1.30
CA SER A 145 23.22 12.41 -2.44
C SER A 145 24.71 12.60 -2.15
N GLY A 146 25.11 12.61 -0.88
CA GLY A 146 26.48 12.86 -0.44
C GLY A 146 26.93 14.31 -0.64
N VAL A 147 26.03 15.20 -1.06
CA VAL A 147 26.32 16.64 -1.17
C VAL A 147 26.49 17.19 0.25
N PRO A 148 27.65 17.82 0.58
CA PRO A 148 27.84 18.42 1.89
C PRO A 148 26.79 19.49 2.15
N THR A 149 25.96 19.28 3.18
CA THR A 149 25.04 20.32 3.66
C THR A 149 25.89 21.52 4.10
N ALA A 150 25.58 22.70 3.56
CA ALA A 150 26.44 23.89 3.62
C ALA A 150 26.81 24.35 5.05
N GLU A 151 26.09 23.87 6.07
CA GLU A 151 26.33 24.21 7.47
C GLU A 151 27.57 23.55 8.10
N ARG A 152 28.20 22.55 7.44
CA ARG A 152 29.43 21.91 7.96
C ARG A 152 30.73 22.51 7.40
N ARG A 153 30.74 23.79 7.00
CA ARG A 153 31.95 24.51 6.55
C ARG A 153 32.45 25.57 7.53
N GLU A 154 31.80 25.76 8.67
CA GLU A 154 32.19 26.76 9.67
C GLU A 154 32.49 26.17 11.07
N GLN A 155 32.92 24.90 11.15
CA GLN A 155 33.52 24.33 12.37
C GLN A 155 34.88 23.72 12.07
#